data_AF-A0A9C9DCI6-F1
#
_entry.id   AF-A0A9C9DCI6-F1
#
_cell.length_a   1.000
_cell.length_b   1.000
_cell.length_c   1.000
_cell.angle_alpha   90.00
_cell.angle_beta   90.00
_cell.angle_gamma   90.00
#
_symmetry.space_group_name_H-M   'P 1'
#
loop_
_entity.id
_entity.type
_entity.pdbx_description
1 polymer ?
#
loop_
_entity_poly.entity_id
_entity_poly.type
_entity_poly.pdbx_seq_one_letter_code
_entity_poly.pdbx_strand_id
1 'polypeptide(L)'
;MPQRLLVFFSLFSVCVLFITDSVGASFYRCESSEGKTSFSDKPCPANSKTTVKGRLNSSRLSGSIGRKEFTDDKPLPGLQAVYIFRAKFSSILQSLAPLRISITRYYMDRGQWPENLQALGFKPQSMQSEYIASTRIKKDGSIVALLKSALGENKLIVLSPKPAMGNTTLDWQCSSNFTVTLLGESNAGLCDSREIF
;
A
#
# COMPACT_ATOMS: atom_id res chain seq x y z
N MET A 1 -32.90 59.70 20.49
CA MET A 1 -32.10 59.56 19.27
C MET A 1 -30.62 59.61 19.63
N PRO A 2 -29.90 58.49 19.55
CA PRO A 2 -28.44 58.52 19.43
C PRO A 2 -27.92 57.68 18.26
N GLN A 3 -26.94 58.27 17.57
CA GLN A 3 -26.03 57.66 16.58
C GLN A 3 -25.18 56.55 17.20
N ARG A 4 -24.77 55.56 16.40
CA ARG A 4 -23.46 54.85 16.45
C ARG A 4 -23.32 53.95 15.21
N LEU A 5 -22.61 54.44 14.19
CA LEU A 5 -21.21 54.15 13.87
C LEU A 5 -20.97 52.71 13.39
N LEU A 6 -20.95 52.58 12.06
CA LEU A 6 -20.36 51.46 11.31
C LEU A 6 -18.87 51.35 11.67
N VAL A 7 -18.45 50.17 12.15
CA VAL A 7 -17.03 49.82 12.27
C VAL A 7 -16.78 48.61 11.37
N PHE A 8 -16.16 48.90 10.22
CA PHE A 8 -15.46 47.94 9.38
C PHE A 8 -14.24 47.43 10.16
N PHE A 9 -14.22 46.14 10.51
CA PHE A 9 -12.98 45.45 10.91
C PHE A 9 -12.65 44.39 9.86
N SER A 10 -11.85 44.82 8.89
CA SER A 10 -11.08 43.95 8.00
C SER A 10 -9.96 43.33 8.85
N LEU A 11 -10.06 42.02 9.14
CA LEU A 11 -8.96 41.24 9.69
C LEU A 11 -8.45 40.30 8.60
N PHE A 12 -7.43 40.80 7.89
CA PHE A 12 -6.51 40.00 7.07
C PHE A 12 -5.79 39.01 7.99
N SER A 13 -6.27 37.77 8.04
CA SER A 13 -5.56 36.66 8.68
C SER A 13 -4.50 36.13 7.71
N VAL A 14 -3.27 36.62 7.89
CA VAL A 14 -2.06 36.11 7.23
C VAL A 14 -1.75 34.73 7.83
N CYS A 15 -2.18 33.65 7.17
CA CYS A 15 -1.71 32.30 7.48
C CYS A 15 -0.32 32.10 6.88
N VAL A 16 0.70 32.21 7.75
CA VAL A 16 2.08 31.80 7.48
C VAL A 16 2.11 30.27 7.31
N LEU A 17 2.34 29.82 6.07
CA LEU A 17 2.61 28.43 5.74
C LEU A 17 4.00 28.04 6.25
N PHE A 18 4.07 27.38 7.40
CA PHE A 18 5.25 26.62 7.80
C PHE A 18 5.27 25.30 7.01
N ILE A 19 6.07 25.28 5.93
CA ILE A 19 6.40 24.08 5.18
C ILE A 19 7.46 23.32 5.99
N THR A 20 7.05 22.28 6.72
CA THR A 20 7.99 21.33 7.30
C THR A 20 8.37 20.31 6.23
N ASP A 21 9.64 20.35 5.81
CA ASP A 21 10.24 19.36 4.92
C ASP A 21 10.11 17.95 5.52
N SER A 22 9.43 17.07 4.79
CA SER A 22 9.34 15.65 5.12
C SER A 22 10.70 14.99 4.86
N VAL A 23 11.28 14.44 5.91
CA VAL A 23 12.48 13.58 5.81
C VAL A 23 12.06 12.29 5.11
N GLY A 24 12.19 12.26 3.78
CA GLY A 24 11.95 11.08 2.97
C GLY A 24 12.94 9.97 3.33
N ALA A 25 12.44 8.83 3.79
CA ALA A 25 13.24 7.64 4.02
C ALA A 25 13.85 7.16 2.68
N SER A 26 15.18 7.14 2.60
CA SER A 26 15.91 6.61 1.46
C SER A 26 16.28 5.15 1.72
N PHE A 27 15.92 4.25 0.80
CA PHE A 27 16.27 2.83 0.88
C PHE A 27 17.40 2.51 -0.11
N TYR A 28 18.25 1.55 0.24
CA TYR A 28 19.37 1.07 -0.55
C TYR A 28 19.05 -0.31 -1.13
N ARG A 29 19.30 -0.48 -2.44
CA ARG A 29 19.30 -1.79 -3.11
C ARG A 29 20.72 -2.33 -3.13
N CYS A 30 20.94 -3.45 -2.47
CA CYS A 30 22.24 -4.12 -2.34
C CYS A 30 22.26 -5.40 -3.18
N GLU A 31 23.26 -5.53 -4.03
CA GLU A 31 23.51 -6.73 -4.83
C GLU A 31 24.77 -7.43 -4.31
N SER A 32 24.59 -8.66 -3.81
CA SER A 32 25.70 -9.51 -3.36
C SER A 32 26.51 -10.01 -4.56
N SER A 33 27.78 -10.37 -4.37
CA SER A 33 28.63 -10.98 -5.40
C SER A 33 28.07 -12.28 -6.00
N GLU A 34 27.10 -12.90 -5.31
CA GLU A 34 26.35 -14.08 -5.76
C GLU A 34 25.12 -13.74 -6.63
N GLY A 35 24.91 -12.46 -6.98
CA GLY A 35 23.75 -11.98 -7.77
C GLY A 35 22.45 -11.87 -6.98
N LYS A 36 22.47 -12.11 -5.66
CA LYS A 36 21.29 -11.99 -4.80
C LYS A 36 21.02 -10.54 -4.44
N THR A 37 19.82 -10.06 -4.74
CA THR A 37 19.38 -8.68 -4.43
C THR A 37 18.67 -8.62 -3.09
N SER A 38 18.99 -7.62 -2.27
CA SER A 38 18.37 -7.33 -0.98
C SER A 38 18.15 -5.84 -0.82
N PHE A 39 17.13 -5.44 -0.06
CA PHE A 39 16.80 -4.04 0.18
C PHE A 39 16.96 -3.73 1.67
N SER A 40 17.63 -2.62 1.99
CA SER A 40 17.90 -2.21 3.36
C SER A 40 17.73 -0.71 3.55
N ASP A 41 17.25 -0.34 4.73
CA ASP A 41 17.11 1.03 5.21
C ASP A 41 18.48 1.63 5.63
N LYS A 42 19.51 0.77 5.66
CA LYS A 42 20.90 1.13 5.97
C LYS A 42 21.76 1.00 4.70
N PRO A 43 22.88 1.75 4.60
CA PRO A 43 23.82 1.61 3.50
C PRO A 43 24.27 0.16 3.36
N CYS A 44 24.41 -0.29 2.12
CA CYS A 44 24.86 -1.64 1.82
C CYS A 44 26.23 -1.93 2.45
N PRO A 45 26.47 -3.15 2.96
CA PRO A 45 27.78 -3.54 3.45
C PRO A 45 28.83 -3.42 2.33
N ALA A 46 30.08 -3.10 2.68
CA ALA A 46 31.17 -2.73 1.75
C ALA A 46 31.42 -3.73 0.60
N ASN A 47 30.95 -4.97 0.74
CA ASN A 47 31.18 -6.06 -0.20
C ASN A 47 30.06 -6.19 -1.24
N SER A 48 29.11 -5.24 -1.31
CA SER A 48 27.94 -5.31 -2.19
C SER A 48 27.78 -4.06 -3.04
N LYS A 49 27.33 -4.25 -4.29
CA LYS A 49 27.16 -3.14 -5.24
C LYS A 49 25.86 -2.42 -4.92
N THR A 50 25.93 -1.10 -4.70
CA THR A 50 24.75 -0.26 -4.46
C THR A 50 24.28 0.33 -5.78
N THR A 51 23.06 0.01 -6.21
CA THR A 51 22.62 0.38 -7.57
C THR A 51 21.75 1.65 -7.63
N VAL A 52 21.05 2.09 -6.57
CA VAL A 52 20.32 3.39 -6.57
C VAL A 52 20.11 3.93 -5.14
N LYS A 53 20.28 5.25 -4.92
CA LYS A 53 19.76 6.00 -3.75
C LYS A 53 18.44 6.65 -4.13
N GLY A 54 17.31 6.02 -3.83
CA GLY A 54 15.98 6.57 -4.12
C GLY A 54 15.56 7.58 -3.05
N ARG A 55 15.18 8.80 -3.43
CA ARG A 55 14.49 9.77 -2.57
C ARG A 55 13.00 9.69 -2.90
N LEU A 56 12.16 9.32 -1.93
CA LEU A 56 10.69 9.37 -2.08
C LEU A 56 10.24 10.84 -2.11
N ASN A 57 10.25 11.45 -3.30
CA ASN A 57 9.66 12.77 -3.49
C ASN A 57 8.13 12.65 -3.56
N SER A 58 7.46 13.10 -2.50
CA SER A 58 6.00 13.14 -2.33
C SER A 58 5.27 14.04 -3.34
N SER A 59 5.98 14.72 -4.26
CA SER A 59 5.41 15.73 -5.17
C SER A 59 5.15 15.24 -6.59
N ARG A 60 5.35 13.95 -6.90
CA ARG A 60 4.94 13.35 -8.19
C ARG A 60 3.66 12.52 -8.05
N LEU A 61 2.60 13.15 -7.55
CA LEU A 61 1.21 12.66 -7.67
C LEU A 61 0.53 13.39 -8.84
N SER A 62 1.08 13.28 -10.05
CA SER A 62 0.39 13.67 -11.30
C SER A 62 1.07 13.19 -12.60
N GLY A 63 2.15 12.41 -12.55
CA GLY A 63 2.81 11.88 -13.74
C GLY A 63 2.57 10.38 -13.87
N SER A 64 1.91 9.97 -14.95
CA SER A 64 1.82 8.60 -15.51
C SER A 64 2.33 7.47 -14.59
N ILE A 65 1.40 6.88 -13.85
CA ILE A 65 1.58 5.66 -13.06
C ILE A 65 2.18 4.58 -13.98
N GLY A 66 3.43 4.19 -13.70
CA GLY A 66 4.17 3.21 -14.47
C GLY A 66 3.42 1.89 -14.54
N ARG A 67 2.88 1.60 -15.73
CA ARG A 67 2.16 0.39 -16.12
C ARG A 67 3.14 -0.74 -16.45
N LYS A 68 4.21 -0.91 -15.66
CA LYS A 68 5.20 -1.95 -15.92
C LYS A 68 4.76 -3.23 -15.22
N GLU A 69 4.43 -4.21 -16.04
CA GLU A 69 4.02 -5.56 -15.66
C GLU A 69 5.17 -6.29 -14.95
N PHE A 70 4.88 -6.94 -13.82
CA PHE A 70 5.88 -7.71 -13.09
C PHE A 70 6.08 -9.07 -13.80
N THR A 71 7.25 -9.26 -14.40
CA THR A 71 7.66 -10.54 -15.00
C THR A 71 8.42 -11.34 -13.96
N ASP A 72 7.89 -12.50 -13.56
CA ASP A 72 8.59 -13.46 -12.69
C ASP A 72 9.43 -14.39 -13.59
N ASP A 73 10.72 -14.56 -13.29
CA ASP A 73 11.69 -15.33 -14.09
C ASP A 73 11.45 -16.86 -14.09
N LYS A 74 10.29 -17.32 -13.63
CA LYS A 74 9.96 -18.75 -13.50
C LYS A 74 9.06 -19.24 -14.62
N PRO A 75 9.32 -20.47 -15.14
CA PRO A 75 8.50 -21.06 -16.18
C PRO A 75 7.02 -21.14 -15.76
N LEU A 76 6.15 -20.85 -16.73
CA LEU A 76 4.70 -20.77 -16.56
C LEU A 76 4.15 -22.05 -15.91
N PRO A 77 3.40 -21.92 -14.80
CA PRO A 77 2.77 -23.08 -14.16
C PRO A 77 1.68 -23.66 -15.07
N GLY A 78 1.50 -24.99 -15.02
CA GLY A 78 0.42 -25.67 -15.74
C GLY A 78 -0.95 -25.09 -15.37
N LEU A 79 -1.92 -25.21 -16.29
CA LEU A 79 -3.27 -24.61 -16.17
C LEU A 79 -3.95 -24.90 -14.82
N GLN A 80 -3.83 -26.15 -14.34
CA GLN A 80 -4.37 -26.57 -13.04
C GLN A 80 -3.77 -25.81 -11.86
N ALA A 81 -2.46 -25.56 -11.89
CA ALA A 81 -1.77 -24.82 -10.83
C ALA A 81 -2.22 -23.34 -10.79
N VAL A 82 -2.55 -22.75 -11.94
CA VAL A 82 -3.13 -21.39 -11.99
C VAL A 82 -4.48 -21.34 -11.27
N TYR A 83 -5.38 -22.31 -11.50
CA TYR A 83 -6.67 -22.34 -10.81
C TYR A 83 -6.55 -22.57 -9.31
N ILE A 84 -5.67 -23.49 -8.90
CA ILE A 84 -5.39 -23.72 -7.48
C ILE A 84 -4.84 -22.45 -6.83
N PHE A 85 -3.92 -21.77 -7.50
CA PHE A 85 -3.39 -20.49 -7.03
C PHE A 85 -4.50 -19.45 -6.86
N ARG A 86 -5.37 -19.27 -7.87
CA ARG A 86 -6.49 -18.34 -7.81
C ARG A 86 -7.46 -18.66 -6.67
N ALA A 87 -7.75 -19.94 -6.41
CA ALA A 87 -8.58 -20.36 -5.29
C ALA A 87 -7.93 -19.98 -3.94
N LYS A 88 -6.63 -20.26 -3.77
CA LYS A 88 -5.86 -19.85 -2.59
C LYS A 88 -5.84 -18.33 -2.43
N PHE A 89 -5.65 -17.60 -3.53
CA PHE A 89 -5.61 -16.15 -3.55
C PHE A 89 -6.97 -15.55 -3.15
N SER A 90 -8.07 -16.08 -3.66
CA SER A 90 -9.43 -15.69 -3.23
C SER A 90 -9.66 -15.94 -1.74
N SER A 91 -9.17 -17.07 -1.21
CA SER A 91 -9.23 -17.35 0.23
C SER A 91 -8.46 -16.31 1.06
N ILE A 92 -7.28 -15.88 0.59
CA ILE A 92 -6.51 -14.79 1.21
C ILE A 92 -7.32 -13.49 1.22
N LEU A 93 -7.90 -13.10 0.09
CA LEU A 93 -8.71 -11.88 0.01
C LEU A 93 -9.93 -11.91 0.95
N GLN A 94 -10.58 -13.07 1.06
CA GLN A 94 -11.69 -13.27 2.00
C GLN A 94 -11.23 -13.12 3.45
N SER A 95 -10.05 -13.64 3.81
CA SER A 95 -9.49 -13.49 5.16
C SER A 95 -9.18 -12.03 5.53
N LEU A 96 -8.96 -11.16 4.53
CA LEU A 96 -8.76 -9.71 4.74
C LEU A 96 -10.07 -8.91 4.77
N ALA A 97 -11.22 -9.52 4.45
CA ALA A 97 -12.50 -8.81 4.41
C ALA A 97 -12.91 -8.17 5.75
N PRO A 98 -12.74 -8.82 6.92
CA PRO A 98 -13.06 -8.20 8.21
C PRO A 98 -12.28 -6.91 8.48
N LEU A 99 -11.01 -6.85 8.04
CA LEU A 99 -10.19 -5.63 8.14
C LEU A 99 -10.73 -4.51 7.28
N ARG A 100 -11.14 -4.81 6.03
CA ARG A 100 -11.74 -3.81 5.13
C ARG A 100 -12.98 -3.19 5.74
N ILE A 101 -13.85 -4.01 6.32
CA ILE A 101 -15.08 -3.55 6.99
C ILE A 101 -14.73 -2.67 8.19
N SER A 102 -13.77 -3.11 9.01
CA SER A 102 -13.35 -2.37 10.21
C SER A 102 -12.71 -1.02 9.88
N ILE A 103 -11.87 -0.96 8.85
CA ILE A 103 -11.25 0.29 8.36
C ILE A 103 -12.32 1.22 7.78
N THR A 104 -13.23 0.68 6.97
CA THR A 104 -14.35 1.45 6.40
C THR A 104 -15.17 2.08 7.51
N ARG A 105 -15.57 1.29 8.51
CA ARG A 105 -16.32 1.79 9.65
C ARG A 105 -15.56 2.87 10.42
N TYR A 106 -14.29 2.63 10.74
CA TYR A 106 -13.46 3.60 11.44
C TYR A 106 -13.36 4.94 10.68
N TYR A 107 -13.20 4.87 9.36
CA TYR A 107 -13.16 6.06 8.51
C TYR A 107 -14.51 6.79 8.47
N MET A 108 -15.62 6.07 8.35
CA MET A 108 -16.95 6.69 8.35
C MET A 108 -17.30 7.33 9.70
N ASP A 109 -16.88 6.70 10.80
CA ASP A 109 -17.17 7.20 12.15
C ASP A 109 -16.29 8.41 12.54
N ARG A 110 -15.06 8.50 12.00
CA ARG A 110 -14.06 9.50 12.45
C ARG A 110 -13.58 10.46 11.37
N GLY A 111 -13.87 10.21 10.10
CA GLY A 111 -13.34 10.98 8.96
C GLY A 111 -11.84 10.83 8.73
N GLN A 112 -11.17 9.89 9.38
CA GLN A 112 -9.71 9.67 9.28
C GLN A 112 -9.37 8.18 9.24
N TRP A 113 -8.27 7.84 8.57
CA TRP A 113 -7.78 6.46 8.50
C TRP A 113 -7.19 6.00 9.84
N PRO A 114 -7.31 4.71 10.18
CA PRO A 114 -6.63 4.17 11.35
C PRO A 114 -5.12 4.13 11.12
N GLU A 115 -4.34 4.55 12.11
CA GLU A 115 -2.87 4.59 11.99
C GLU A 115 -2.24 3.19 11.99
N ASN A 116 -2.88 2.22 12.65
CA ASN A 116 -2.39 0.87 12.84
C ASN A 116 -3.53 -0.10 13.18
N LEU A 117 -3.21 -1.39 13.29
CA LEU A 117 -4.18 -2.44 13.63
C LEU A 117 -4.74 -2.31 15.05
N GLN A 118 -3.95 -1.78 15.98
CA GLN A 118 -4.33 -1.61 17.38
C GLN A 118 -5.42 -0.54 17.54
N ALA A 119 -5.42 0.50 16.70
CA ALA A 119 -6.48 1.50 16.65
C ALA A 119 -7.86 0.91 16.30
N LEU A 120 -7.87 -0.25 15.63
CA LEU A 120 -9.07 -1.03 15.31
C LEU A 120 -9.36 -2.15 16.32
N GLY A 121 -8.55 -2.30 17.37
CA GLY A 121 -8.68 -3.36 18.37
C GLY A 121 -8.09 -4.70 17.96
N PHE A 122 -7.35 -4.80 16.85
CA PHE A 122 -6.69 -6.03 16.43
C PHE A 122 -5.28 -6.17 17.02
N LYS A 123 -4.91 -7.40 17.38
CA LYS A 123 -3.53 -7.76 17.78
C LYS A 123 -2.76 -8.22 16.55
N PRO A 124 -1.68 -7.55 16.11
CA PRO A 124 -0.95 -7.91 14.89
C PRO A 124 -0.48 -9.38 14.85
N GLN A 125 -0.10 -9.93 16.00
CA GLN A 125 0.36 -11.33 16.13
C GLN A 125 -0.75 -12.34 15.84
N SER A 126 -2.01 -11.97 16.06
CA SER A 126 -3.19 -12.80 15.79
C SER A 126 -3.72 -12.65 14.36
N MET A 127 -3.11 -11.79 13.54
CA MET A 127 -3.52 -11.52 12.14
C MET A 127 -2.73 -12.35 11.13
N GLN A 128 -2.29 -13.54 11.54
CA GLN A 128 -1.62 -14.53 10.70
C GLN A 128 -2.63 -15.60 10.28
N SER A 129 -2.47 -16.14 9.08
CA SER A 129 -3.32 -17.23 8.57
C SER A 129 -2.47 -18.32 7.94
N GLU A 130 -3.10 -19.32 7.32
CA GLU A 130 -2.38 -20.36 6.56
C GLU A 130 -1.43 -19.74 5.53
N TYR A 131 -1.89 -18.70 4.82
CA TYR A 131 -1.20 -18.09 3.69
C TYR A 131 -0.61 -16.69 3.98
N ILE A 132 -1.08 -16.02 5.03
CA ILE A 132 -0.60 -14.68 5.42
C ILE A 132 0.44 -14.81 6.53
N ALA A 133 1.63 -14.25 6.30
CA ALA A 133 2.71 -14.17 7.26
C ALA A 133 2.51 -13.01 8.24
N SER A 134 2.12 -11.83 7.75
CA SER A 134 1.85 -10.67 8.59
C SER A 134 0.93 -9.68 7.88
N THR A 135 0.21 -8.87 8.66
CA THR A 135 -0.64 -7.81 8.14
C THR A 135 -0.32 -6.50 8.85
N ARG A 136 -0.36 -5.39 8.11
CA ARG A 136 -0.20 -4.03 8.66
C ARG A 136 -1.12 -3.06 7.94
N ILE A 137 -1.37 -1.92 8.57
CA ILE A 137 -2.12 -0.81 7.98
C ILE A 137 -1.14 0.35 7.75
N LYS A 138 -1.23 0.98 6.57
CA LYS A 138 -0.51 2.22 6.23
C LYS A 138 -1.35 3.43 6.62
N LYS A 139 -0.71 4.60 6.74
CA LYS A 139 -1.36 5.87 7.13
C LYS A 139 -2.50 6.32 6.18
N ASP A 140 -2.50 5.84 4.95
CA ASP A 140 -3.54 6.08 3.93
C ASP A 140 -4.72 5.10 4.05
N GLY A 141 -4.77 4.27 5.11
CA GLY A 141 -5.78 3.24 5.31
C GLY A 141 -5.54 1.97 4.48
N SER A 142 -4.46 1.91 3.70
CA SER A 142 -4.15 0.71 2.90
C SER A 142 -3.78 -0.47 3.79
N ILE A 143 -4.37 -1.64 3.52
CA ILE A 143 -4.01 -2.91 4.15
C ILE A 143 -2.84 -3.49 3.36
N VAL A 144 -1.76 -3.88 4.04
CA VAL A 144 -0.63 -4.57 3.44
C VAL A 144 -0.51 -5.94 4.11
N ALA A 145 -0.73 -6.99 3.33
CA ALA A 145 -0.56 -8.37 3.75
C ALA A 145 0.70 -8.96 3.10
N LEU A 146 1.66 -9.36 3.93
CA LEU A 146 2.82 -10.14 3.50
C LEU A 146 2.43 -11.62 3.49
N LEU A 147 2.66 -12.29 2.37
CA LEU A 147 2.34 -13.70 2.21
C LEU A 147 3.50 -14.59 2.65
N LYS A 148 3.19 -15.83 3.01
CA LYS A 148 4.21 -16.84 3.35
C LYS A 148 4.97 -17.30 2.10
N SER A 149 6.21 -17.74 2.30
CA SER A 149 7.11 -18.24 1.25
C SER A 149 6.52 -19.37 0.40
N ALA A 150 5.56 -20.13 0.94
CA ALA A 150 4.83 -21.17 0.19
C ALA A 150 4.11 -20.64 -1.07
N LEU A 151 3.79 -19.34 -1.13
CA LEU A 151 3.19 -18.68 -2.30
C LEU A 151 4.22 -17.90 -3.14
N GLY A 152 5.49 -17.93 -2.76
CA GLY A 152 6.57 -17.15 -3.34
C GLY A 152 7.24 -16.24 -2.32
N GLU A 153 8.54 -16.02 -2.51
CA GLU A 153 9.32 -15.13 -1.67
C GLU A 153 8.89 -13.68 -1.86
N ASN A 154 8.82 -12.93 -0.76
CA ASN A 154 8.48 -11.50 -0.74
C ASN A 154 7.17 -11.14 -1.47
N LYS A 155 6.21 -12.06 -1.52
CA LYS A 155 4.90 -11.79 -2.14
C LYS A 155 4.01 -11.00 -1.18
N LEU A 156 3.35 -9.99 -1.72
CA LEU A 156 2.54 -9.07 -0.93
C LEU A 156 1.27 -8.67 -1.68
N ILE A 157 0.24 -8.39 -0.89
CA ILE A 157 -1.04 -7.88 -1.36
C ILE A 157 -1.29 -6.55 -0.66
N VAL A 158 -1.66 -5.54 -1.45
CA VAL A 158 -2.08 -4.23 -0.97
C VAL A 158 -3.53 -4.00 -1.36
N LEU A 159 -4.35 -3.69 -0.36
CA LEU A 159 -5.73 -3.25 -0.55
C LEU A 159 -5.79 -1.78 -0.17
N SER A 160 -5.93 -0.91 -1.16
CA SER A 160 -5.99 0.53 -0.97
C SER A 160 -7.44 1.01 -1.05
N PRO A 161 -7.96 1.67 0.00
CA PRO A 161 -9.25 2.33 -0.08
C PRO A 161 -9.14 3.58 -0.96
N LYS A 162 -10.14 3.80 -1.81
CA LYS A 162 -10.29 4.98 -2.65
C LYS A 162 -11.67 5.57 -2.37
N PRO A 163 -11.74 6.75 -1.71
CA PRO A 163 -13.01 7.43 -1.56
C PRO A 163 -13.65 7.72 -2.92
N ALA A 164 -14.92 7.40 -3.04
CA ALA A 164 -15.73 7.62 -4.21
C ALA A 164 -17.02 8.36 -3.82
N MET A 165 -17.74 8.88 -4.83
CA MET A 165 -19.02 9.56 -4.65
C MET A 165 -19.01 10.63 -3.53
N GLY A 166 -18.00 11.50 -3.52
CA GLY A 166 -17.89 12.55 -2.50
C GLY A 166 -17.64 12.03 -1.08
N ASN A 167 -16.86 10.96 -0.95
CA ASN A 167 -16.52 10.28 0.32
C ASN A 167 -17.68 9.52 0.99
N THR A 168 -18.80 9.34 0.29
CA THR A 168 -19.94 8.56 0.81
C THR A 168 -19.75 7.05 0.63
N THR A 169 -18.90 6.65 -0.33
CA THR A 169 -18.54 5.26 -0.59
C THR A 169 -17.03 5.10 -0.64
N LEU A 170 -16.56 3.89 -0.34
CA LEU A 170 -15.15 3.51 -0.45
C LEU A 170 -15.02 2.36 -1.45
N ASP A 171 -14.38 2.63 -2.57
CA ASP A 171 -13.94 1.59 -3.50
C ASP A 171 -12.62 1.02 -3.00
N TRP A 172 -12.40 -0.28 -3.20
CA TRP A 172 -11.14 -0.91 -2.79
C TRP A 172 -10.38 -1.37 -4.02
N GLN A 173 -9.18 -0.85 -4.19
CA GLN A 173 -8.26 -1.28 -5.23
C GLN A 173 -7.34 -2.35 -4.66
N CYS A 174 -7.26 -3.49 -5.34
CA CYS A 174 -6.32 -4.53 -4.99
C CYS A 174 -5.11 -4.49 -5.92
N SER A 175 -3.92 -4.51 -5.34
CA SER A 175 -2.65 -4.63 -6.07
C SER A 175 -1.78 -5.70 -5.43
N SER A 176 -1.03 -6.44 -6.24
CA SER A 176 -0.10 -7.46 -5.77
C SER A 176 1.09 -7.61 -6.70
N ASN A 177 2.18 -8.18 -6.20
CA ASN A 177 3.41 -8.44 -6.97
C ASN A 177 3.46 -9.86 -7.58
N PHE A 178 2.30 -10.37 -7.99
CA PHE A 178 2.18 -11.57 -8.80
C PHE A 178 2.14 -11.21 -10.29
N THR A 179 2.48 -12.17 -11.15
CA THR A 179 2.35 -12.00 -12.61
C THR A 179 0.88 -11.93 -13.02
N VAL A 180 0.60 -11.22 -14.11
CA VAL A 180 -0.76 -11.13 -14.67
C VAL A 180 -1.29 -12.51 -15.05
N THR A 181 -0.43 -13.42 -15.53
CA THR A 181 -0.84 -14.78 -15.89
C THR A 181 -1.45 -15.55 -14.71
N LEU A 182 -0.88 -15.39 -13.51
CA LEU A 182 -1.39 -16.00 -12.30
C LEU A 182 -2.72 -15.37 -11.84
N LEU A 183 -2.79 -14.04 -11.87
CA LEU A 183 -3.96 -13.28 -11.37
C LEU A 183 -5.15 -13.27 -12.32
N GLY A 184 -4.92 -13.53 -13.61
CA GLY A 184 -5.91 -13.36 -14.68
C GLY A 184 -5.73 -12.05 -15.45
N GLU A 185 -6.21 -12.02 -16.69
CA GLU A 185 -6.13 -10.82 -17.52
C GLU A 185 -6.87 -9.65 -16.87
N SER A 186 -6.30 -8.45 -17.01
CA SER A 186 -6.52 -7.24 -16.21
C SER A 186 -7.95 -6.70 -16.10
N ASN A 187 -8.91 -7.24 -16.85
CA ASN A 187 -10.31 -6.81 -16.81
C ASN A 187 -11.20 -7.75 -15.96
N ALA A 188 -10.71 -8.95 -15.63
CA ALA A 188 -11.38 -9.93 -14.77
C ALA A 188 -10.44 -10.53 -13.70
N GLY A 189 -9.22 -9.99 -13.60
CA GLY A 189 -8.21 -10.44 -12.65
C GLY A 189 -8.62 -10.17 -11.21
N LEU A 190 -8.17 -11.03 -10.29
CA LEU A 190 -8.49 -10.91 -8.86
C LEU A 190 -7.92 -9.62 -8.24
N CYS A 191 -6.74 -9.19 -8.72
CA CYS A 191 -6.04 -7.98 -8.31
C CYS A 191 -5.15 -7.48 -9.46
N ASP A 192 -4.76 -6.21 -9.42
CA ASP A 192 -3.79 -5.66 -10.36
C ASP A 192 -2.39 -6.22 -10.07
N SER A 193 -1.70 -6.67 -11.10
CA SER A 193 -0.26 -6.95 -11.04
C SER A 193 0.51 -5.64 -11.07
N ARG A 194 1.26 -5.32 -10.02
CA ARG A 194 2.11 -4.12 -9.96
C ARG A 194 3.40 -4.40 -9.19
N GLU A 195 4.45 -3.70 -9.58
CA GLU A 195 5.62 -3.52 -8.75
C GLU A 195 5.26 -2.67 -7.52
N ILE A 196 5.37 -3.27 -6.34
CA ILE A 196 5.04 -2.60 -5.07
C ILE A 196 6.35 -2.46 -4.30
N PHE A 197 6.92 -1.26 -4.34
CA PHE A 197 8.14 -0.86 -3.63
C PHE A 197 7.79 0.15 -2.53
#